data_AF-A0A9W8BCH6-F1
#
_entry.id   AF-A0A9W8BCH6-F1
#
_cell.length_a   1.000
_cell.length_b   1.000
_cell.length_c   1.000
_cell.angle_alpha   90.00
_cell.angle_beta   90.00
_cell.angle_gamma   90.00
#
_symmetry.space_group_name_H-M   'P 1'
#
loop_
_entity.id
_entity.type
_entity.pdbx_description
1 polymer ?
#
loop_
_entity_poly.entity_id
_entity_poly.type
_entity_poly.pdbx_seq_one_letter_code
_entity_poly.pdbx_strand_id
1 'polypeptide(L)'
;MDSDPSEASANTQIGAISSEIEARCDIVERIAVAIASDAEKQQLPAGFDSQQDVLHAVTSTFVSLRMLNRQLHENRAALNASVAELKQKTDSLALELENKQSEVQYIQKEIDTTRRQETIYQTIDLISEQEFLEAAPEEFKADIDTPHKLMLNRLRYEVKQRDMQIEVNAEARARRDELRQAKRKRIEKLEKMDGHLQSYIKTIAVLGRSLGITGESAKEVEEGSNDASEDVDMSKESKRVREIRGETGSRMGSPRA
;
A
#
# COMPACT_ATOMS: atom_id res chain seq x y z
N MET A 1 -11.74 38.20 2.49
CA MET A 1 -11.68 39.19 3.58
C MET A 1 -12.62 40.33 3.21
N ASP A 2 -13.87 39.98 2.95
CA ASP A 2 -14.93 40.94 2.64
C ASP A 2 -15.82 40.98 3.86
N SER A 3 -15.64 42.00 4.69
CA SER A 3 -16.54 42.26 5.81
C SER A 3 -17.88 42.71 5.20
N ASP A 4 -18.93 41.93 5.44
CA ASP A 4 -20.26 42.23 4.94
C ASP A 4 -20.69 43.63 5.41
N PRO A 5 -21.19 44.51 4.51
CA PRO A 5 -21.59 45.88 4.86
C PRO A 5 -22.71 45.93 5.92
N SER A 6 -23.41 44.82 6.12
CA SER A 6 -24.43 44.62 7.17
C SER A 6 -23.83 44.61 8.58
N GLU A 7 -22.64 44.04 8.79
CA GLU A 7 -22.01 43.95 10.12
C GLU A 7 -21.51 45.31 10.61
N ALA A 8 -20.94 46.11 9.71
CA ALA A 8 -20.54 47.49 10.00
C ALA A 8 -21.74 48.36 10.42
N SER A 9 -22.88 48.17 9.76
CA SER A 9 -24.13 48.85 10.11
C SER A 9 -24.64 48.43 11.49
N ALA A 10 -24.63 47.14 11.82
CA ALA A 10 -25.12 46.63 13.11
C ALA A 10 -24.26 47.10 14.30
N ASN A 11 -22.93 47.11 14.16
CA ASN A 11 -22.04 47.62 15.20
C ASN A 11 -22.21 49.14 15.41
N THR A 12 -22.45 49.89 14.34
CA THR A 12 -22.74 51.33 14.42
C THR A 12 -24.07 51.58 15.13
N GLN A 13 -25.09 50.75 14.90
CA GLN A 13 -26.39 50.83 15.57
C GLN A 13 -26.31 50.50 17.07
N ILE A 14 -25.55 49.48 17.46
CA ILE A 14 -25.34 49.14 18.87
C ILE A 14 -24.60 50.26 19.61
N GLY A 15 -23.57 50.85 18.98
CA GLY A 15 -22.88 52.01 19.51
C GLY A 15 -23.79 53.23 19.69
N ALA A 16 -24.69 53.48 18.73
CA ALA A 16 -25.69 54.55 18.82
C ALA A 16 -26.67 54.32 19.98
N ILE A 17 -27.17 53.09 20.15
CA ILE A 17 -28.07 52.73 21.26
C ILE A 17 -27.35 52.88 22.62
N SER A 18 -26.08 52.49 22.73
CA SER A 18 -25.29 52.66 23.96
C SER A 18 -25.14 54.14 24.33
N SER A 19 -24.78 54.97 23.35
CA SER A 19 -24.65 56.42 23.54
C SER A 19 -25.98 57.07 23.92
N GLU A 20 -27.11 56.60 23.36
CA GLU A 20 -28.42 57.12 23.73
C GLU A 20 -28.85 56.67 25.14
N ILE A 21 -28.53 55.43 25.55
CA ILE A 21 -28.76 54.97 26.93
C ILE A 21 -27.96 55.81 27.92
N GLU A 22 -26.69 56.08 27.64
CA GLU A 22 -25.83 56.95 28.46
C GLU A 22 -26.44 58.35 28.59
N ALA A 23 -26.85 58.97 27.48
CA ALA A 23 -27.48 60.29 27.50
C ALA A 23 -28.80 60.31 28.30
N ARG A 24 -29.60 59.25 28.25
CA ARG A 24 -30.85 59.15 29.05
C ARG A 24 -30.56 58.92 30.54
N CYS A 25 -29.53 58.16 30.88
CA CYS A 25 -29.06 57.97 32.25
C CYS A 25 -28.55 59.29 32.85
N ASP A 26 -27.78 60.08 32.08
CA ASP A 26 -27.33 61.41 32.50
C ASP A 26 -28.51 62.35 32.81
N ILE A 27 -29.59 62.28 32.01
CA ILE A 27 -30.80 63.08 32.26
C ILE A 27 -31.49 62.61 33.55
N VAL A 28 -31.61 61.30 33.77
CA VAL A 28 -32.18 60.74 35.00
C VAL A 28 -31.36 61.14 36.21
N GLU A 29 -30.03 61.12 36.11
CA GLU A 29 -29.12 61.52 37.18
C GLU A 29 -29.25 63.02 37.50
N ARG A 30 -29.32 63.89 36.48
CA ARG A 30 -29.57 65.34 36.67
C ARG A 30 -30.91 65.61 37.35
N ILE A 31 -31.98 64.92 36.93
CA ILE A 31 -33.31 65.07 37.56
C ILE A 31 -33.27 64.55 39.00
N ALA A 32 -32.61 63.42 39.26
CA ALA A 32 -32.48 62.87 40.61
C ALA A 32 -31.70 63.80 41.55
N VAL A 33 -30.61 64.40 41.08
CA VAL A 33 -29.82 65.40 41.84
C VAL A 33 -30.65 66.66 42.12
N ALA A 34 -31.40 67.16 41.14
CA ALA A 34 -32.29 68.32 41.34
C ALA A 34 -33.38 68.03 42.38
N ILE A 35 -34.04 66.86 42.29
CA ILE A 35 -35.05 66.45 43.28
C ILE A 35 -34.42 66.34 44.69
N ALA A 36 -33.21 65.79 44.81
CA ALA A 36 -32.52 65.65 46.09
C ALA A 36 -32.13 67.00 46.71
N SER A 37 -31.61 67.95 45.91
CA SER A 37 -31.20 69.28 46.41
C SER A 37 -32.36 70.18 46.82
N ASP A 38 -33.53 69.97 46.21
CA ASP A 38 -34.72 70.80 46.48
C ASP A 38 -35.65 70.17 47.54
N ALA A 39 -35.55 68.85 47.75
CA ALA A 39 -36.13 68.16 48.91
C ALA A 39 -35.56 68.66 50.25
N GLU A 40 -34.27 69.04 50.29
CA GLU A 40 -33.64 69.66 51.47
C GLU A 40 -34.19 71.07 51.78
N LYS A 41 -34.78 71.75 50.78
CA LYS A 41 -35.26 73.14 50.87
C LYS A 41 -36.79 73.26 50.93
N GLN A 42 -37.54 72.16 50.85
CA GLN A 42 -39.01 72.13 50.69
C GLN A 42 -39.51 73.02 49.52
N GLN A 43 -38.71 73.15 48.46
CA GLN A 43 -39.05 73.93 47.27
C GLN A 43 -39.19 73.02 46.04
N LEU A 44 -39.93 73.48 45.04
CA LEU A 44 -40.02 72.82 43.74
C LEU A 44 -38.67 72.94 43.00
N PRO A 45 -38.25 71.91 42.25
CA PRO A 45 -36.98 71.96 41.57
C PRO A 45 -36.91 73.05 40.50
N ALA A 46 -35.77 73.75 40.45
CA ALA A 46 -35.61 74.91 39.58
C ALA A 46 -35.76 74.52 38.10
N GLY A 47 -36.78 75.09 37.43
CA GLY A 47 -37.09 74.82 36.02
C GLY A 47 -38.35 73.99 35.76
N PHE A 48 -39.08 73.59 36.81
CA PHE A 48 -40.38 72.92 36.68
C PHE A 48 -41.50 73.73 37.36
N ASP A 49 -42.57 74.02 36.62
CA ASP A 49 -43.70 74.81 37.09
C ASP A 49 -44.61 74.01 38.05
N SER A 50 -44.60 72.67 37.95
CA SER A 50 -45.37 71.76 38.81
C SER A 50 -44.65 70.44 39.11
N GLN A 51 -45.04 69.77 40.20
CA GLN A 51 -44.60 68.38 40.48
C GLN A 51 -45.00 67.41 39.37
N GLN A 52 -46.07 67.71 38.61
CA GLN A 52 -46.53 66.88 37.51
C GLN A 52 -45.54 66.90 36.34
N ASP A 53 -44.85 68.02 36.09
CA ASP A 53 -43.88 68.15 35.01
C ASP A 53 -42.61 67.33 35.29
N VAL A 54 -42.18 67.28 36.55
CA VAL A 54 -41.06 66.42 37.00
C VAL A 54 -41.42 64.95 36.83
N LEU A 55 -42.62 64.54 37.26
CA LEU A 55 -43.09 63.16 37.09
C LEU A 55 -43.23 62.78 35.61
N HIS A 56 -43.73 63.70 34.77
CA HIS A 56 -43.83 63.48 33.33
C HIS A 56 -42.43 63.33 32.69
N ALA A 57 -41.46 64.15 33.07
CA ALA A 57 -40.08 64.05 32.58
C ALA A 57 -39.42 62.72 32.98
N VAL A 58 -39.55 62.30 34.25
CA VAL A 58 -39.00 61.03 34.74
C VAL A 58 -39.68 59.82 34.10
N THR A 59 -41.01 59.85 33.98
CA THR A 59 -41.74 58.73 33.35
C THR A 59 -41.41 58.62 31.87
N SER A 60 -41.29 59.74 31.16
CA SER A 60 -40.87 59.78 29.75
C SER A 60 -39.46 59.21 29.53
N THR A 61 -38.49 59.56 30.39
CA THR A 61 -37.12 59.01 30.29
C THR A 61 -37.08 57.52 30.61
N PHE A 62 -37.82 57.05 31.62
CA PHE A 62 -37.91 55.61 31.95
C PHE A 62 -38.59 54.78 30.86
N VAL A 63 -39.63 55.31 30.22
CA VAL A 63 -40.28 54.65 29.06
C VAL A 63 -39.29 54.55 27.90
N SER A 64 -38.53 55.61 27.63
CA SER A 64 -37.49 55.61 26.59
C SER A 64 -36.39 54.58 26.89
N LEU A 65 -35.91 54.50 28.13
CA LEU A 65 -34.92 53.50 28.55
C LEU A 65 -35.44 52.06 28.40
N ARG A 66 -36.70 51.81 28.76
CA ARG A 66 -37.33 50.48 28.55
C ARG A 66 -37.40 50.11 27.07
N MET A 67 -37.71 51.07 26.21
CA MET A 67 -37.74 50.87 24.77
C MET A 67 -36.36 50.53 24.21
N LEU A 68 -35.33 51.29 24.58
CA LEU A 68 -33.93 51.03 24.17
C LEU A 68 -33.43 49.68 24.68
N ASN A 69 -33.78 49.31 25.91
CA ASN A 69 -33.41 48.00 26.47
C ASN A 69 -34.05 46.85 25.71
N ARG A 70 -35.33 46.97 25.34
CA ARG A 70 -36.02 46.00 24.48
C ARG A 70 -35.33 45.89 23.11
N GLN A 71 -35.02 47.02 22.47
CA GLN A 71 -34.33 47.05 21.18
C GLN A 71 -32.95 46.37 21.26
N LEU A 72 -32.21 46.58 22.35
CA LEU A 72 -30.93 45.91 22.59
C LEU A 72 -31.09 44.39 22.71
N HIS A 73 -32.12 43.92 23.42
CA HIS A 73 -32.42 42.50 23.53
C HIS A 73 -32.78 41.87 22.19
N GLU A 74 -33.60 42.54 21.38
CA GLU A 74 -33.96 42.10 20.03
C GLU A 74 -32.73 42.04 19.11
N ASN A 75 -31.88 43.08 19.12
CA ASN A 75 -30.62 43.11 18.37
C ASN A 75 -29.66 42.00 18.79
N ARG A 76 -29.53 41.76 20.11
CA ARG A 76 -28.70 40.66 20.65
C ARG A 76 -29.22 39.30 20.19
N ALA A 77 -30.53 39.08 20.20
CA ALA A 77 -31.12 37.84 19.74
C ALA A 77 -30.85 37.61 18.24
N ALA A 78 -31.01 38.65 17.42
CA ALA A 78 -30.70 38.59 15.99
C ALA A 78 -29.21 38.28 15.72
N LEU A 79 -28.30 38.95 16.43
CA LEU A 79 -26.86 38.72 16.28
C LEU A 79 -26.47 37.31 16.72
N ASN A 80 -27.02 36.81 17.82
CA ASN A 80 -26.81 35.44 18.27
C ASN A 80 -27.30 34.41 17.23
N ALA A 81 -28.45 34.66 16.59
CA ALA A 81 -28.96 33.80 15.53
C ALA A 81 -28.04 33.79 14.30
N SER A 82 -27.57 34.97 13.86
CA SER A 82 -26.61 35.10 12.76
C SER A 82 -25.29 34.37 13.05
N VAL A 83 -24.77 34.53 14.27
CA VAL A 83 -23.54 33.84 14.71
C VAL A 83 -23.75 32.33 14.76
N ALA A 84 -24.92 31.86 15.22
CA ALA A 84 -25.24 30.44 15.24
C ALA A 84 -25.31 29.84 13.82
N GLU A 85 -25.89 30.57 12.87
CA GLU A 85 -25.95 30.15 11.47
C GLU A 85 -24.55 30.07 10.84
N LEU A 86 -23.70 31.08 11.06
CA LEU A 86 -22.32 31.09 10.56
C LEU A 86 -21.48 29.97 11.19
N LYS A 87 -21.67 29.69 12.48
CA LYS A 87 -21.04 28.55 13.16
C LYS A 87 -21.47 27.23 12.53
N GLN A 88 -22.76 27.02 12.34
CA GLN A 88 -23.27 25.80 11.72
C GLN A 88 -22.71 25.60 10.30
N LYS A 89 -22.63 26.68 9.50
CA LYS A 89 -21.99 26.63 8.17
C LYS A 89 -20.51 26.26 8.27
N THR A 90 -19.78 26.86 9.20
CA THR A 90 -18.36 26.58 9.43
C THR A 90 -18.15 25.12 9.84
N ASP A 91 -18.96 24.60 10.75
CA ASP A 91 -18.89 23.21 11.21
C ASP A 91 -19.19 22.23 10.06
N SER A 92 -20.17 22.55 9.21
CA SER A 92 -20.48 21.73 8.03
C SER A 92 -19.32 21.67 7.03
N LEU A 93 -18.66 22.81 6.78
CA LEU A 93 -17.50 22.88 5.90
C LEU A 93 -16.28 22.17 6.50
N ALA A 94 -16.09 22.25 7.82
CA ALA A 94 -15.02 21.55 8.52
C ALA A 94 -15.17 20.02 8.37
N LEU A 95 -16.40 19.52 8.50
CA LEU A 95 -16.71 18.10 8.31
C LEU A 95 -16.50 17.66 6.85
N GLU A 96 -16.89 18.49 5.88
CA GLU A 96 -16.62 18.22 4.46
C GLU A 96 -15.10 18.17 4.18
N LEU A 97 -14.34 19.09 4.76
CA LEU A 97 -12.88 19.12 4.65
C LEU A 97 -12.24 17.86 5.24
N GLU A 98 -12.67 17.43 6.43
CA GLU A 98 -12.18 16.19 7.07
C GLU A 98 -12.48 14.95 6.20
N ASN A 99 -13.69 14.88 5.63
CA ASN A 99 -14.06 13.80 4.71
C ASN A 99 -13.14 13.78 3.48
N LYS A 100 -12.88 14.94 2.87
CA LYS A 100 -12.01 15.05 1.69
C LYS A 100 -10.55 14.74 2.01
N GLN A 101 -10.05 15.16 3.16
CA GLN A 101 -8.70 14.79 3.62
C GLN A 101 -8.57 13.28 3.81
N SER A 102 -9.57 12.64 4.38
CA SER A 102 -9.60 11.18 4.56
C SER A 102 -9.63 10.45 3.21
N GLU A 103 -10.41 10.95 2.25
CA GLU A 103 -10.46 10.43 0.87
C GLU A 103 -9.09 10.53 0.18
N VAL A 104 -8.43 11.69 0.27
CA VAL A 104 -7.08 11.89 -0.29
C VAL A 104 -6.07 10.95 0.35
N GLN A 105 -6.10 10.79 1.68
CA GLN A 105 -5.21 9.86 2.38
C GLN A 105 -5.46 8.40 1.97
N TYR A 106 -6.72 8.01 1.79
CA TYR A 106 -7.08 6.68 1.32
C TYR A 106 -6.53 6.42 -0.09
N ILE A 107 -6.77 7.34 -1.03
CA ILE A 107 -6.28 7.22 -2.40
C ILE A 107 -4.74 7.18 -2.43
N GLN A 108 -4.07 8.00 -1.62
CA GLN A 108 -2.61 7.98 -1.54
C GLN A 108 -2.06 6.63 -1.06
N LYS A 109 -2.70 6.03 -0.05
CA LYS A 109 -2.34 4.67 0.42
C LYS A 109 -2.56 3.63 -0.66
N GLU A 110 -3.64 3.75 -1.44
CA GLU A 110 -3.93 2.82 -2.54
C GLU A 110 -2.92 2.96 -3.69
N ILE A 111 -2.52 4.19 -4.03
CA ILE A 111 -1.45 4.47 -4.99
C ILE A 111 -0.13 3.85 -4.52
N ASP A 112 0.25 4.03 -3.26
CA ASP A 112 1.48 3.47 -2.71
C ASP A 112 1.44 1.94 -2.69
N THR A 113 0.28 1.36 -2.37
CA THR A 113 0.07 -0.10 -2.39
C THR A 113 0.24 -0.63 -3.80
N THR A 114 -0.39 0.01 -4.79
CA THR A 114 -0.29 -0.37 -6.20
C THR A 114 1.13 -0.19 -6.75
N ARG A 115 1.85 0.84 -6.32
CA ARG A 115 3.26 1.04 -6.69
C ARG A 115 4.20 -0.02 -6.11
N ARG A 116 3.93 -0.48 -4.89
CA ARG A 116 4.70 -1.54 -4.22
C ARG A 116 4.37 -2.94 -4.71
N GLN A 117 3.32 -3.10 -5.51
CA GLN A 117 3.01 -4.39 -6.11
C GLN A 117 4.08 -4.72 -7.14
N GLU A 118 5.11 -5.41 -6.68
CA GLU A 118 6.07 -6.08 -7.54
C GLU A 118 5.35 -7.17 -8.32
N THR A 119 5.44 -7.06 -9.62
CA THR A 119 4.87 -8.01 -10.57
C THR A 119 5.96 -9.02 -10.93
N ILE A 120 5.55 -10.26 -11.18
CA ILE A 120 6.47 -11.40 -11.36
C ILE A 120 7.54 -11.10 -12.44
N TYR A 121 7.21 -10.30 -13.46
CA TYR A 121 8.14 -9.97 -14.56
C TYR A 121 9.34 -9.13 -14.13
N GLN A 122 9.30 -8.43 -13.00
CA GLN A 122 10.42 -7.60 -12.52
C GLN A 122 11.56 -8.42 -11.91
N THR A 123 11.28 -9.66 -11.49
CA THR A 123 12.26 -10.56 -10.86
C THR A 123 12.80 -11.61 -11.83
N ILE A 124 12.30 -11.67 -13.07
CA ILE A 124 12.76 -12.69 -14.04
C ILE A 124 14.09 -12.24 -14.64
N ASP A 125 15.06 -13.14 -14.66
CA ASP A 125 16.30 -12.94 -15.41
C ASP A 125 16.01 -12.99 -16.92
N LEU A 126 16.30 -11.89 -17.61
CA LEU A 126 16.15 -11.72 -19.06
C LEU A 126 17.50 -11.37 -19.70
N ILE A 127 17.75 -11.88 -20.91
CA ILE A 127 18.89 -11.52 -21.81
C ILE A 127 18.99 -10.01 -21.92
N SER A 128 20.16 -9.40 -21.72
CA SER A 128 20.30 -7.93 -21.71
C SER A 128 19.78 -7.26 -22.99
N GLU A 129 19.46 -5.96 -22.93
CA GLU A 129 18.96 -5.23 -24.12
C GLU A 129 19.96 -5.23 -25.28
N GLN A 130 21.26 -5.17 -24.98
CA GLN A 130 22.34 -5.21 -25.96
C GLN A 130 22.39 -6.57 -26.66
N GLU A 131 22.39 -7.66 -25.89
CA GLU A 131 22.36 -9.02 -26.43
C GLU A 131 21.09 -9.31 -27.23
N PHE A 132 19.93 -8.77 -26.81
CA PHE A 132 18.68 -8.87 -27.57
C PHE A 132 18.79 -8.17 -28.93
N LEU A 133 19.32 -6.95 -28.97
CA LEU A 133 19.50 -6.20 -30.21
C LEU A 133 20.52 -6.86 -31.15
N GLU A 134 21.47 -7.63 -30.64
CA GLU A 134 22.43 -8.37 -31.47
C GLU A 134 21.86 -9.72 -31.94
N ALA A 135 21.29 -10.51 -31.04
CA ALA A 135 20.91 -11.89 -31.30
C ALA A 135 19.49 -12.07 -31.90
N ALA A 136 18.57 -11.12 -31.68
CA ALA A 136 17.19 -11.31 -32.10
C ALA A 136 17.02 -11.20 -33.63
N PRO A 137 16.20 -12.07 -34.26
CA PRO A 137 15.79 -11.92 -35.65
C PRO A 137 15.02 -10.62 -35.91
N GLU A 138 15.04 -10.12 -37.16
CA GLU A 138 14.34 -8.87 -37.54
C GLU A 138 12.84 -8.88 -37.22
N GLU A 139 12.21 -10.06 -37.26
CA GLU A 139 10.80 -10.26 -36.87
C GLU A 139 10.49 -9.75 -35.45
N PHE A 140 11.43 -9.88 -34.52
CA PHE A 140 11.30 -9.43 -33.13
C PHE A 140 11.84 -8.02 -32.91
N LYS A 141 12.51 -7.45 -33.91
CA LYS A 141 13.07 -6.09 -33.87
C LYS A 141 12.13 -5.04 -34.48
N ALA A 142 10.96 -5.43 -34.94
CA ALA A 142 9.93 -4.51 -35.41
C ALA A 142 9.25 -3.78 -34.23
N ASP A 143 8.89 -2.50 -34.42
CA ASP A 143 8.10 -1.68 -33.49
C ASP A 143 8.70 -1.50 -32.08
N ILE A 144 9.98 -1.13 -31.98
CA ILE A 144 10.70 -0.90 -30.71
C ILE A 144 10.46 0.52 -30.13
N ASP A 145 9.64 1.35 -30.78
CA ASP A 145 9.52 2.80 -30.48
C ASP A 145 9.20 3.17 -29.03
N THR A 146 8.60 2.26 -28.25
CA THR A 146 8.34 2.50 -26.82
C THR A 146 9.02 1.44 -25.94
N PRO A 147 9.51 1.82 -24.73
CA PRO A 147 10.15 0.88 -23.81
C PRO A 147 9.28 -0.34 -23.47
N HIS A 148 7.96 -0.15 -23.40
CA HIS A 148 7.02 -1.24 -23.19
C HIS A 148 6.97 -2.23 -24.36
N LYS A 149 6.98 -1.73 -25.61
CA LYS A 149 7.01 -2.59 -26.80
C LYS A 149 8.34 -3.33 -26.92
N LEU A 150 9.46 -2.66 -26.63
CA LEU A 150 10.78 -3.28 -26.53
C LEU A 150 10.75 -4.48 -25.56
N MET A 151 10.23 -4.27 -24.34
CA MET A 151 10.13 -5.31 -23.32
C MET A 151 9.24 -6.48 -23.79
N LEU A 152 8.11 -6.20 -24.44
CA LEU A 152 7.22 -7.24 -24.95
C LEU A 152 7.89 -8.09 -26.04
N ASN A 153 8.62 -7.46 -26.95
CA ASN A 153 9.34 -8.15 -28.01
C ASN A 153 10.48 -9.00 -27.45
N ARG A 154 11.21 -8.48 -26.45
CA ARG A 154 12.23 -9.22 -25.70
C ARG A 154 11.65 -10.46 -25.02
N LEU A 155 10.52 -10.32 -24.33
CA LEU A 155 9.81 -11.45 -23.71
C LEU A 155 9.38 -12.51 -24.73
N ARG A 156 8.86 -12.09 -25.89
CA ARG A 156 8.45 -13.02 -26.96
C ARG A 156 9.62 -13.80 -27.53
N TYR A 157 10.76 -13.13 -27.73
CA TYR A 157 11.99 -13.78 -28.20
C TYR A 157 12.50 -14.81 -27.19
N GLU A 158 12.52 -14.45 -25.91
CA GLU A 158 12.95 -15.33 -24.81
C GLU A 158 12.07 -16.57 -24.66
N VAL A 159 10.75 -16.42 -24.78
CA VAL A 159 9.84 -17.57 -24.79
C VAL A 159 10.18 -18.52 -25.93
N LYS A 160 10.35 -17.99 -27.16
CA LYS A 160 10.74 -18.79 -28.32
C LYS A 160 12.08 -19.52 -28.09
N GLN A 161 13.07 -18.83 -27.52
CA GLN A 161 14.37 -19.43 -27.21
C GLN A 161 14.27 -20.53 -26.16
N ARG A 162 13.52 -20.30 -25.07
CA ARG A 162 13.32 -21.30 -24.02
C ARG A 162 12.56 -22.52 -24.53
N ASP A 163 11.56 -22.33 -25.39
CA ASP A 163 10.82 -23.44 -26.01
C ASP A 163 11.75 -24.30 -26.88
N MET A 164 12.57 -23.66 -27.73
CA MET A 164 13.58 -24.37 -28.53
C MET A 164 14.59 -25.12 -27.66
N GLN A 165 15.06 -24.51 -26.57
CA GLN A 165 15.97 -25.16 -25.63
C GLN A 165 15.33 -26.33 -24.89
N ILE A 166 14.05 -26.25 -24.55
CA ILE A 166 13.30 -27.35 -23.92
C ILE A 166 13.23 -28.54 -24.88
N GLU A 167 12.93 -28.30 -26.16
CA GLU A 167 12.88 -29.33 -27.20
C GLU A 167 14.23 -30.02 -27.38
N VAL A 168 15.31 -29.24 -27.60
CA VAL A 168 16.68 -29.79 -27.73
C VAL A 168 17.11 -30.55 -26.48
N ASN A 169 16.77 -30.05 -25.29
CA ASN A 169 17.05 -30.77 -24.04
C ASN A 169 16.25 -32.06 -23.90
N ALA A 170 15.01 -32.10 -24.39
CA ALA A 170 14.19 -33.31 -24.39
C ALA A 170 14.81 -34.37 -25.31
N GLU A 171 15.22 -33.99 -26.52
CA GLU A 171 15.92 -34.86 -27.47
C GLU A 171 17.25 -35.38 -26.91
N ALA A 172 18.07 -34.49 -26.34
CA ALA A 172 19.34 -34.86 -25.73
C ALA A 172 19.14 -35.81 -24.53
N ARG A 173 18.09 -35.60 -23.72
CA ARG A 173 17.73 -36.49 -22.61
C ARG A 173 17.29 -37.87 -23.12
N ALA A 174 16.45 -37.92 -24.16
CA ALA A 174 16.03 -39.17 -24.77
C ALA A 174 17.24 -39.97 -25.28
N ARG A 175 18.11 -39.33 -26.07
CA ARG A 175 19.34 -39.96 -26.59
C ARG A 175 20.27 -40.44 -25.48
N ARG A 176 20.45 -39.65 -24.43
CA ARG A 176 21.23 -40.05 -23.25
C ARG A 176 20.64 -41.29 -22.59
N ASP A 177 19.32 -41.35 -22.45
CA ASP A 177 18.65 -42.46 -21.79
C ASP A 177 18.68 -43.74 -22.65
N GLU A 178 18.59 -43.62 -23.98
CA GLU A 178 18.83 -44.71 -24.92
C GLU A 178 20.25 -45.27 -24.80
N LEU A 179 21.27 -44.41 -24.82
CA LEU A 179 22.67 -44.83 -24.66
C LEU A 179 22.92 -45.50 -23.30
N ARG A 180 22.29 -45.00 -22.23
CA ARG A 180 22.36 -45.63 -20.90
C ARG A 180 21.71 -47.02 -20.91
N GLN A 181 20.58 -47.20 -21.57
CA GLN A 181 19.95 -48.51 -21.72
C GLN A 181 20.83 -49.47 -22.56
N ALA A 182 21.42 -48.99 -23.66
CA ALA A 182 22.34 -49.78 -24.48
C ALA A 182 23.58 -50.21 -23.69
N LYS A 183 24.17 -49.29 -22.89
CA LYS A 183 25.29 -49.59 -21.98
C LYS A 183 24.89 -50.68 -20.97
N ARG A 184 23.74 -50.55 -20.30
CA ARG A 184 23.25 -51.56 -19.35
C ARG A 184 23.10 -52.94 -20.00
N LYS A 185 22.43 -53.03 -21.15
CA LYS A 185 22.29 -54.28 -21.91
C LYS A 185 23.64 -54.89 -22.29
N ARG A 186 24.64 -54.06 -22.60
CA ARG A 186 25.99 -54.53 -22.94
C ARG A 186 26.72 -55.08 -21.71
N ILE A 187 26.60 -54.41 -20.56
CA ILE A 187 27.15 -54.88 -19.28
C ILE A 187 26.51 -56.22 -18.90
N GLU A 188 25.18 -56.32 -18.91
CA GLU A 188 24.48 -57.58 -18.63
C GLU A 188 24.92 -58.73 -19.56
N LYS A 189 25.22 -58.43 -20.83
CA LYS A 189 25.75 -59.42 -21.77
C LYS A 189 27.18 -59.83 -21.41
N LEU A 190 28.02 -58.88 -21.01
CA LEU A 190 29.40 -59.16 -20.58
C LEU A 190 29.42 -59.98 -19.29
N GLU A 191 28.59 -59.64 -18.30
CA GLU A 191 28.43 -60.41 -17.06
C GLU A 191 27.98 -61.85 -17.33
N LYS A 192 27.03 -62.05 -18.26
CA LYS A 192 26.62 -63.40 -18.68
C LYS A 192 27.77 -64.18 -19.33
N MET A 193 28.55 -63.53 -20.20
CA MET A 193 29.72 -64.15 -20.82
C MET A 193 30.78 -64.50 -19.78
N ASP A 194 31.04 -63.60 -18.83
CA ASP A 194 31.99 -63.83 -17.75
C ASP A 194 31.55 -65.01 -16.87
N GLY A 195 30.26 -65.09 -16.52
CA GLY A 195 29.69 -66.23 -15.80
C GLY A 195 29.84 -67.55 -16.57
N HIS A 196 29.65 -67.56 -17.89
CA HIS A 196 29.92 -68.74 -18.73
C HIS A 196 31.41 -69.12 -18.73
N LEU A 197 32.32 -68.15 -18.84
CA LEU A 197 33.76 -68.39 -18.79
C LEU A 197 34.19 -68.96 -17.44
N GLN A 198 33.71 -68.40 -16.33
CA GLN A 198 33.96 -68.95 -14.99
C GLN A 198 33.43 -70.38 -14.86
N SER A 199 32.26 -70.68 -15.44
CA SER A 199 31.73 -72.04 -15.49
C SER A 199 32.64 -72.99 -16.29
N TYR A 200 33.12 -72.58 -17.47
CA TYR A 200 34.08 -73.36 -18.26
C TYR A 200 35.41 -73.55 -17.54
N ILE A 201 35.94 -72.54 -16.86
CA ILE A 201 37.15 -72.67 -16.04
C ILE A 201 36.94 -73.71 -14.94
N LYS A 202 35.77 -73.70 -14.27
CA LYS A 202 35.43 -74.71 -13.25
C LYS A 202 35.33 -76.12 -13.84
N THR A 203 34.69 -76.31 -15.00
CA THR A 203 34.60 -77.63 -15.64
C THR A 203 35.94 -78.13 -16.15
N ILE A 204 36.76 -77.25 -16.76
CA ILE A 204 38.14 -77.57 -17.18
C ILE A 204 39.00 -77.91 -15.95
N ALA A 205 38.86 -77.21 -14.84
CA ALA A 205 39.57 -77.54 -13.60
C ALA A 205 39.16 -78.93 -13.05
N VAL A 206 37.87 -79.29 -13.12
CA VAL A 206 37.39 -80.63 -12.76
C VAL A 206 37.97 -81.70 -13.70
N LEU A 207 37.94 -81.46 -15.01
CA LEU A 207 38.49 -82.38 -16.01
C LEU A 207 40.02 -82.52 -15.88
N GLY A 208 40.75 -81.43 -15.66
CA GLY A 208 42.19 -81.43 -15.44
C GLY A 208 42.58 -82.25 -14.20
N ARG A 209 41.80 -82.15 -13.11
CA ARG A 209 41.95 -83.02 -11.94
C ARG A 209 41.73 -84.50 -12.29
N SER A 210 40.76 -84.82 -13.14
CA SER A 210 40.48 -86.21 -13.55
C SER A 210 41.50 -86.79 -14.52
N LEU A 211 42.18 -85.95 -15.32
CA LEU A 211 43.15 -86.34 -16.33
C LEU A 211 44.61 -86.30 -15.82
N GLY A 212 44.83 -85.99 -14.54
CA GLY A 212 46.16 -85.99 -13.92
C GLY A 212 47.09 -84.86 -14.40
N ILE A 213 46.56 -83.89 -15.14
CA ILE A 213 47.32 -82.70 -15.59
C ILE A 213 47.24 -81.68 -14.45
N THR A 214 48.09 -81.86 -13.44
CA THR A 214 48.29 -80.85 -12.40
C THR A 214 49.23 -79.78 -12.93
N GLY A 215 48.66 -78.72 -13.51
CA GLY A 215 49.35 -77.45 -13.67
C GLY A 215 49.17 -76.62 -12.40
N GLU A 216 50.28 -76.21 -11.79
CA GLU A 216 50.39 -75.41 -10.55
C GLU A 216 49.77 -74.00 -10.59
N SER A 217 48.91 -73.66 -11.56
CA SER A 217 48.34 -72.31 -11.70
C SER A 217 46.98 -72.11 -11.02
N ALA A 218 46.52 -73.06 -10.20
CA ALA A 218 45.17 -73.05 -9.63
C ALA A 218 44.99 -72.11 -8.41
N LYS A 219 45.95 -71.26 -8.08
CA LYS A 219 45.94 -70.45 -6.83
C LYS A 219 45.86 -68.93 -6.98
N GLU A 220 45.77 -68.35 -8.17
CA GLU A 220 45.80 -66.87 -8.31
C GLU A 220 44.57 -66.23 -8.99
N VAL A 221 43.44 -66.93 -9.14
CA VAL A 221 42.27 -66.34 -9.86
C VAL A 221 41.09 -65.98 -8.94
N GLU A 222 41.18 -66.22 -7.63
CA GLU A 222 40.10 -65.86 -6.69
C GLU A 222 40.20 -64.41 -6.15
N GLU A 223 41.30 -63.70 -6.37
CA GLU A 223 41.49 -62.32 -5.87
C GLU A 223 41.71 -61.33 -7.01
N GLY A 224 40.69 -61.09 -7.83
CA GLY A 224 40.74 -60.07 -8.88
C GLY A 224 39.38 -59.59 -9.40
N SER A 225 38.30 -59.89 -8.69
CA SER A 225 36.92 -59.58 -9.12
C SER A 225 36.20 -58.66 -8.13
N ASN A 226 36.94 -57.85 -7.37
CA ASN A 226 36.35 -56.95 -6.38
C ASN A 226 37.01 -55.57 -6.45
N ASP A 227 37.07 -54.99 -7.64
CA ASP A 227 37.20 -53.54 -7.77
C ASP A 227 36.70 -53.06 -9.14
N ALA A 228 36.07 -51.90 -9.16
CA ALA A 228 35.41 -51.26 -10.31
C ALA A 228 33.95 -51.68 -10.64
N SER A 229 33.15 -52.02 -9.63
CA SER A 229 31.79 -51.47 -9.57
C SER A 229 31.85 -50.13 -8.84
N GLU A 230 32.38 -49.11 -9.51
CA GLU A 230 31.97 -47.75 -9.18
C GLU A 230 30.48 -47.65 -9.53
N ASP A 231 29.66 -47.98 -8.53
CA ASP A 231 28.29 -47.49 -8.42
C ASP A 231 28.38 -45.96 -8.46
N VAL A 232 28.33 -45.41 -9.67
CA VAL A 232 27.95 -44.02 -9.87
C VAL A 232 26.51 -43.96 -9.39
N ASP A 233 26.36 -43.64 -8.11
CA ASP A 233 25.10 -43.48 -7.40
C ASP A 233 24.18 -42.52 -8.16
N MET A 234 23.33 -43.09 -9.02
CA MET A 234 22.35 -42.41 -9.87
C MET A 234 21.25 -41.71 -9.04
N SER A 235 21.22 -41.92 -7.72
CA SER A 235 20.35 -41.19 -6.79
C SER A 235 20.82 -39.75 -6.56
N LYS A 236 22.15 -39.49 -6.63
CA LYS A 236 22.72 -38.15 -6.44
C LYS A 236 22.42 -37.20 -7.62
N GLU A 237 22.37 -37.73 -8.84
CA GLU A 237 22.03 -36.93 -10.03
C GLU A 237 20.53 -36.55 -10.08
N SER A 238 19.65 -37.44 -9.61
CA SER A 238 18.21 -37.15 -9.51
C SER A 238 17.88 -36.13 -8.41
N LYS A 239 18.72 -36.01 -7.38
CA LYS A 239 18.62 -34.94 -6.36
C LYS A 239 19.03 -33.59 -6.93
N ARG A 240 20.14 -33.51 -7.68
CA ARG A 240 20.54 -32.26 -8.38
C ARG A 240 19.52 -31.77 -9.40
N VAL A 241 18.88 -32.68 -10.14
CA VAL A 241 17.83 -32.31 -11.12
C VAL A 241 16.52 -31.87 -10.44
N ARG A 242 16.24 -32.32 -9.20
CA ARG A 242 15.10 -31.83 -8.40
C ARG A 242 15.38 -30.48 -7.75
N GLU A 243 16.62 -30.22 -7.31
CA GLU A 243 17.03 -28.90 -6.78
C GLU A 243 16.90 -27.79 -7.83
N ILE A 244 17.25 -28.05 -9.09
CA ILE A 244 17.16 -27.04 -10.16
C ILE A 244 15.70 -26.74 -10.57
N ARG A 245 14.73 -27.59 -10.19
CA ARG A 245 13.33 -27.50 -10.63
C ARG A 245 12.32 -27.25 -9.50
N GLY A 246 12.77 -26.89 -8.31
CA GLY A 246 11.94 -27.00 -7.10
C GLY A 246 12.16 -25.95 -6.01
N GLU A 247 12.52 -24.70 -6.32
CA GLU A 247 12.40 -23.59 -5.35
C GLU A 247 11.91 -22.29 -6.00
N THR A 248 10.75 -22.32 -6.64
CA THR A 248 9.91 -21.11 -6.82
C THR A 248 8.44 -21.51 -6.67
N GLY A 249 7.99 -21.72 -5.43
CA GLY A 249 6.60 -22.14 -5.21
C GLY A 249 6.23 -22.48 -3.78
N SER A 250 6.43 -21.57 -2.82
CA SER A 250 5.58 -21.54 -1.62
C SER A 250 5.41 -20.11 -1.17
N ARG A 251 4.37 -19.47 -1.69
CA ARG A 251 3.88 -18.16 -1.29
C ARG A 251 2.77 -18.37 -0.26
N MET A 252 2.70 -17.43 0.68
CA MET A 252 1.55 -17.09 1.54
C MET A 252 1.55 -17.73 2.92
N GLY A 253 2.32 -17.12 3.83
CA GLY A 253 1.86 -16.95 5.20
C GLY A 253 0.64 -16.03 5.21
N SER A 254 -0.46 -16.50 5.82
CA SER A 254 -1.64 -15.70 6.12
C SER A 254 -1.30 -14.60 7.14
N PRO A 255 -1.63 -13.32 6.89
CA PRO A 255 -1.74 -12.33 7.94
C PRO A 255 -3.05 -12.56 8.69
N ARG A 256 -2.96 -12.90 9.97
CA ARG A 256 -4.13 -12.93 10.85
C ARG A 256 -4.39 -11.51 11.33
N ALA A 257 -5.63 -11.06 11.17
CA ALA A 257 -6.22 -9.92 11.85
C ALA A 257 -6.27 -10.15 13.38
#